data_AF-A0A4P2Q195-F1
#
_entry.id   AF-A0A4P2Q195-F1
#
_cell.length_a   1.000
_cell.length_b   1.000
_cell.length_c   1.000
_cell.angle_alpha   90.00
_cell.angle_beta   90.00
_cell.angle_gamma   90.00
#
_symmetry.space_group_name_H-M   'P 1'
#
loop_
_entity.id
_entity.type
_entity.pdbx_description
1 polymer ?
#
loop_
_entity_poly.entity_id
_entity_poly.type
_entity_poly.pdbx_seq_one_letter_code
_entity_poly.pdbx_strand_id
1 'polypeptide(L)'
;MRQSAGVDACTEGKAKGNLTTTRSEERSHSMRARRQLERVGLSASSIERFLHAAVKVDLHVKTVLSLSLATLGVLHSVSLCIHVIGRGMAWARDGSPKHATKQVDRLLSNNNVSPWLLFDAWVRFVVGPREELLVALDWTEFDVDDHATLALYLITRHGRATPLRAPNNSPPTSLERPLA
;
A
#
# COMPACT_ATOMS: atom_id res chain seq x y z
N MET A 1 -53.53 -30.69 -12.28
CA MET A 1 -53.40 -30.49 -10.82
C MET A 1 -51.93 -30.21 -10.52
N ARG A 2 -51.64 -29.02 -9.98
CA ARG A 2 -50.30 -28.56 -9.56
C ARG A 2 -49.94 -29.14 -8.19
N GLN A 3 -48.64 -29.36 -7.94
CA GLN A 3 -47.86 -29.19 -6.67
C GLN A 3 -46.49 -29.84 -6.91
N SER A 4 -45.35 -29.14 -7.06
CA SER A 4 -44.57 -28.26 -6.16
C SER A 4 -43.74 -28.98 -5.09
N ALA A 5 -42.42 -28.81 -5.23
CA ALA A 5 -41.37 -28.64 -4.21
C ALA A 5 -41.04 -29.80 -3.25
N GLY A 6 -39.81 -30.31 -3.40
CA GLY A 6 -39.01 -30.87 -2.32
C GLY A 6 -37.57 -30.38 -2.53
N VAL A 7 -37.21 -29.34 -1.79
CA VAL A 7 -35.91 -28.67 -1.82
C VAL A 7 -35.06 -29.32 -0.73
N ASP A 8 -34.23 -30.31 -1.08
CA ASP A 8 -33.35 -30.94 -0.11
C ASP A 8 -31.96 -30.29 -0.14
N ALA A 9 -31.85 -29.27 0.72
CA ALA A 9 -30.70 -28.89 1.52
C ALA A 9 -29.30 -29.09 0.88
N CYS A 10 -28.82 -28.04 0.21
CA CYS A 10 -27.39 -27.74 0.20
C CYS A 10 -26.96 -27.45 1.65
N THR A 11 -26.47 -28.46 2.35
CA THR A 11 -25.74 -28.26 3.60
C THR A 11 -24.48 -27.46 3.28
N GLU A 12 -24.50 -26.17 3.61
CA GLU A 12 -23.31 -25.32 3.70
C GLU A 12 -22.35 -25.92 4.74
N GLY A 13 -21.42 -26.73 4.24
CA GLY A 13 -20.22 -27.13 4.97
C GLY A 13 -19.38 -25.90 5.25
N LYS A 14 -19.57 -25.30 6.44
CA LYS A 14 -18.75 -24.23 6.98
C LYS A 14 -17.28 -24.68 7.07
N ALA A 15 -16.51 -24.36 6.03
CA ALA A 15 -15.07 -24.63 5.96
C ALA A 15 -14.33 -23.82 7.03
N LYS A 16 -14.22 -24.36 8.25
CA LYS A 16 -13.32 -23.87 9.31
C LYS A 16 -11.92 -24.48 9.16
N GLY A 17 -11.36 -24.48 7.95
CA GLY A 17 -9.99 -24.91 7.67
C GLY A 17 -9.21 -23.81 6.95
N ASN A 18 -7.95 -23.59 7.36
CA ASN A 18 -6.84 -22.88 6.67
C ASN A 18 -6.23 -21.62 7.31
N LEU A 19 -6.74 -21.05 8.40
CA LEU A 19 -6.13 -19.82 8.96
C LEU A 19 -4.72 -20.04 9.58
N THR A 20 -4.39 -21.25 10.01
CA THR A 20 -3.09 -21.60 10.60
C THR A 20 -2.04 -21.93 9.55
N THR A 21 -2.43 -22.59 8.45
CA THR A 21 -1.56 -22.93 7.31
C THR A 21 -1.02 -21.66 6.66
N THR A 22 -1.89 -20.68 6.40
CA THR A 22 -1.51 -19.40 5.80
C THR A 22 -0.52 -18.63 6.68
N ARG A 23 -0.71 -18.60 8.00
CA ARG A 23 0.20 -17.90 8.92
C ARG A 23 1.60 -18.52 9.00
N SER A 24 1.69 -19.84 8.91
CA SER A 24 2.99 -20.54 8.92
C SER A 24 3.77 -20.28 7.63
N GLU A 25 3.07 -20.29 6.50
CA GLU A 25 3.62 -19.97 5.18
C GLU A 25 4.08 -18.52 5.08
N GLU A 26 3.23 -17.59 5.50
CA GLU A 26 3.57 -16.16 5.60
C GLU A 26 4.81 -15.94 6.48
N ARG A 27 4.90 -16.63 7.63
CA ARG A 27 6.07 -16.54 8.51
C ARG A 27 7.31 -17.07 7.81
N SER A 28 7.21 -18.21 7.15
CA SER A 28 8.31 -18.81 6.40
C SER A 28 8.79 -17.90 5.29
N HIS A 29 7.87 -17.26 4.56
CA HIS A 29 8.18 -16.25 3.57
C HIS A 29 8.90 -15.04 4.20
N SER A 30 8.36 -14.48 5.29
CA SER A 30 8.98 -13.36 5.99
C SER A 30 10.41 -13.66 6.46
N MET A 31 10.69 -14.90 6.89
CA MET A 31 12.04 -15.31 7.26
C MET A 31 13.00 -15.37 6.07
N ARG A 32 12.51 -15.79 4.89
CA ARG A 32 13.29 -15.75 3.64
C ARG A 32 13.53 -14.30 3.19
N ALA A 33 12.49 -13.48 3.22
CA ALA A 33 12.57 -12.05 2.91
C ALA A 33 13.57 -11.34 3.82
N ARG A 34 13.57 -11.62 5.13
CA ARG A 34 14.54 -11.08 6.11
C ARG A 34 15.98 -11.27 5.65
N ARG A 35 16.36 -12.50 5.32
CA ARG A 35 17.73 -12.82 4.84
C ARG A 35 18.07 -12.07 3.56
N GLN A 36 17.12 -11.97 2.64
CA GLN A 36 17.32 -11.26 1.37
C GLN A 36 17.48 -9.76 1.58
N LEU A 37 16.66 -9.15 2.43
CA LEU A 37 16.66 -7.72 2.73
C LEU A 37 17.91 -7.30 3.53
N GLU A 38 18.33 -8.12 4.49
CA GLU A 38 19.59 -7.93 5.22
C GLU A 38 20.79 -7.93 4.26
N ARG A 39 20.82 -8.85 3.27
CA ARG A 39 21.89 -8.91 2.25
C ARG A 39 21.99 -7.64 1.40
N VAL A 40 20.87 -6.94 1.17
CA VAL A 40 20.84 -5.68 0.40
C VAL A 40 20.83 -4.43 1.29
N GLY A 41 20.97 -4.59 2.61
CA GLY A 41 21.02 -3.47 3.56
C GLY A 41 19.69 -2.74 3.78
N LEU A 42 18.56 -3.37 3.45
CA LEU A 42 17.23 -2.81 3.66
C LEU A 42 16.74 -3.11 5.08
N SER A 43 16.78 -2.10 5.93
CA SER A 43 16.29 -2.12 7.32
C SER A 43 15.34 -0.96 7.58
N ALA A 44 14.63 -0.97 8.72
CA ALA A 44 13.78 0.15 9.13
C ALA A 44 14.52 1.49 9.08
N SER A 45 15.76 1.54 9.57
CA SER A 45 16.58 2.76 9.57
C SER A 45 17.01 3.18 8.17
N SER A 46 17.32 2.24 7.27
CA SER A 46 17.62 2.56 5.88
C SER A 46 16.39 3.14 5.16
N ILE A 47 15.20 2.59 5.44
CA ILE A 47 13.93 3.08 4.90
C ILE A 47 13.61 4.47 5.46
N GLU A 48 13.79 4.70 6.75
CA GLU A 48 13.58 6.00 7.38
C GLU A 48 14.49 7.08 6.77
N ARG A 49 15.79 6.78 6.59
CA ARG A 49 16.72 7.69 5.88
C ARG A 49 16.26 7.97 4.46
N PHE A 50 15.79 6.94 3.75
CA PHE A 50 15.24 7.12 2.40
C PHE A 50 14.00 8.01 2.41
N LEU A 51 13.07 7.81 3.34
CA LEU A 51 11.86 8.64 3.48
C LEU A 51 12.22 10.11 3.72
N HIS A 52 13.20 10.40 4.57
CA HIS A 52 13.68 11.78 4.76
C HIS A 52 14.27 12.41 3.49
N ALA A 53 14.92 11.62 2.64
CA ALA A 53 15.49 12.12 1.38
C ALA A 53 14.44 12.30 0.28
N ALA A 54 13.50 11.36 0.17
CA ALA A 54 12.49 11.32 -0.88
C ALA A 54 11.28 12.20 -0.58
N VAL A 55 10.85 12.27 0.68
CA VAL A 55 9.68 13.02 1.12
C VAL A 55 10.13 14.31 1.79
N LYS A 56 10.21 15.40 1.02
CA LYS A 56 10.51 16.74 1.53
C LYS A 56 9.27 17.45 2.12
N VAL A 57 8.45 16.70 2.85
CA VAL A 57 7.29 17.21 3.59
C VAL A 57 7.62 17.16 5.07
N ASP A 58 7.25 18.19 5.82
CA ASP A 58 7.43 18.20 7.27
C ASP A 58 6.47 17.21 7.94
N LEU A 59 6.93 15.98 8.09
CA LEU A 59 6.24 14.92 8.79
C LEU A 59 6.80 14.79 10.20
N HIS A 60 5.91 14.68 11.19
CA HIS A 60 6.32 14.37 12.55
C HIS A 60 7.17 13.08 12.58
N VAL A 61 8.27 13.10 13.32
CA VAL A 61 9.18 11.94 13.52
C VAL A 61 8.45 10.61 13.78
N LYS A 62 7.38 10.59 14.59
CA LYS A 62 6.58 9.37 14.86
C LYS A 62 5.84 8.88 13.61
N THR A 63 5.40 9.79 12.75
CA THR A 63 4.75 9.47 11.47
C THR A 63 5.76 8.85 10.52
N VAL A 64 6.96 9.42 10.40
CA VAL A 64 8.05 8.85 9.58
C VAL A 64 8.43 7.45 10.07
N LEU A 65 8.57 7.27 11.39
CA LEU A 65 8.82 5.97 11.98
C LEU A 65 7.69 4.96 11.68
N SER A 66 6.43 5.39 11.77
CA SER A 66 5.28 4.52 11.44
C SER A 66 5.30 4.09 9.97
N LEU A 67 5.59 5.03 9.06
CA LEU A 67 5.74 4.76 7.63
C LEU A 67 6.91 3.81 7.33
N SER A 68 8.07 4.02 7.97
CA SER A 68 9.24 3.17 7.76
C SER A 68 8.99 1.74 8.23
N LEU A 69 8.33 1.59 9.38
CA LEU A 69 7.95 0.29 9.94
C LEU A 69 6.89 -0.42 9.10
N ALA A 70 5.86 0.29 8.62
CA ALA A 70 4.86 -0.28 7.74
C ALA A 70 5.46 -0.70 6.39
N THR A 71 6.37 0.10 5.84
CA THR A 71 7.11 -0.23 4.61
C THR A 71 7.97 -1.48 4.81
N LEU A 72 8.67 -1.60 5.95
CA LEU A 72 9.36 -2.83 6.31
C LEU A 72 8.38 -4.01 6.36
N GLY A 73 7.20 -3.82 6.94
CA GLY A 73 6.14 -4.83 6.94
C GLY A 73 5.74 -5.29 5.54
N VAL A 74 5.57 -4.36 4.60
CA VAL A 74 5.25 -4.66 3.19
C VAL A 74 6.37 -5.50 2.57
N LEU A 75 7.63 -5.14 2.76
CA LEU A 75 8.78 -5.87 2.21
C LEU A 75 8.91 -7.30 2.74
N HIS A 76 8.35 -7.59 3.91
CA HIS A 76 8.33 -8.92 4.53
C HIS A 76 7.04 -9.71 4.26
N SER A 77 6.09 -9.13 3.52
CA SER A 77 4.75 -9.69 3.35
C SER A 77 4.55 -10.35 1.99
N VAL A 78 3.75 -11.41 1.99
CA VAL A 78 3.33 -12.12 0.76
C VAL A 78 2.18 -11.43 0.03
N SER A 79 1.46 -10.53 0.71
CA SER A 79 0.32 -9.81 0.16
C SER A 79 0.15 -8.44 0.82
N LEU A 80 -0.67 -7.59 0.21
CA LEU A 80 -0.94 -6.23 0.66
C LEU A 80 -2.14 -6.13 1.63
N CYS A 81 -2.55 -7.25 2.25
CA CYS A 81 -3.57 -7.20 3.29
C CYS A 81 -2.98 -6.58 4.58
N ILE A 82 -3.72 -5.65 5.22
CA ILE A 82 -3.28 -4.92 6.43
C ILE A 82 -2.74 -5.86 7.52
N HIS A 83 -3.44 -6.96 7.75
CA HIS A 83 -3.06 -7.94 8.77
C HIS A 83 -1.82 -8.78 8.39
N VAL A 84 -1.51 -8.93 7.09
CA VAL A 84 -0.28 -9.62 6.62
C VAL A 84 0.89 -8.66 6.76
N ILE A 85 0.72 -7.40 6.36
CA ILE A 85 1.71 -6.32 6.56
C ILE A 85 2.08 -6.19 8.04
N GLY A 86 1.08 -6.16 8.93
CA GLY A 86 1.31 -6.15 10.37
C GLY A 86 2.08 -7.38 10.87
N ARG A 87 1.81 -8.57 10.34
CA ARG A 87 2.56 -9.79 10.69
C ARG A 87 4.00 -9.76 10.17
N GLY A 88 4.21 -9.36 8.91
CA GLY A 88 5.54 -9.17 8.32
C GLY A 88 6.37 -8.20 9.15
N MET A 89 5.78 -7.06 9.54
CA MET A 89 6.44 -6.07 10.41
C MET A 89 6.80 -6.65 11.78
N ALA A 90 5.91 -7.44 12.39
CA ALA A 90 6.16 -8.08 13.67
C ALA A 90 7.33 -9.08 13.58
N TRP A 91 7.34 -9.96 12.58
CA TRP A 91 8.40 -10.96 12.42
C TRP A 91 9.75 -10.36 12.02
N ALA A 92 9.75 -9.25 11.28
CA ALA A 92 10.97 -8.51 10.98
C ALA A 92 11.64 -7.93 12.23
N ARG A 93 10.88 -7.70 13.30
CA ARG A 93 11.32 -7.02 14.53
C ARG A 93 11.17 -7.88 15.79
N ASP A 94 10.88 -9.16 15.64
CA ASP A 94 10.64 -10.09 16.75
C ASP A 94 9.56 -9.58 17.75
N GLY A 95 8.54 -8.89 17.21
CA GLY A 95 7.45 -8.26 17.96
C GLY A 95 6.12 -9.02 17.92
N SER A 96 5.08 -8.41 18.49
CA SER A 96 3.73 -9.00 18.54
C SER A 96 2.90 -8.72 17.27
N PRO A 97 2.41 -9.76 16.56
CA PRO A 97 1.51 -9.61 15.41
C PRO A 97 0.27 -8.76 15.66
N LYS A 98 -0.34 -8.88 16.84
CA LYS A 98 -1.57 -8.15 17.21
C LYS A 98 -1.29 -6.66 17.29
N HIS A 99 -0.23 -6.26 17.96
CA HIS A 99 0.14 -4.85 18.12
C HIS A 99 0.62 -4.26 16.81
N ALA A 100 1.37 -5.02 16.02
CA ALA A 100 1.86 -4.60 14.72
C ALA A 100 0.72 -4.38 13.71
N THR A 101 -0.27 -5.28 13.65
CA THR A 101 -1.47 -5.09 12.82
C THR A 101 -2.22 -3.81 13.21
N LYS A 102 -2.39 -3.57 14.52
CA LYS A 102 -3.01 -2.33 15.02
C LYS A 102 -2.23 -1.07 14.66
N GLN A 103 -0.90 -1.14 14.60
CA GLN A 103 -0.06 -0.01 14.19
C GLN A 103 -0.27 0.32 12.71
N VAL A 104 -0.28 -0.69 11.83
CA VAL A 104 -0.52 -0.49 10.39
C VAL A 104 -1.91 0.05 10.13
N ASP A 105 -2.93 -0.52 10.75
CA ASP A 105 -4.32 -0.06 10.66
C ASP A 105 -4.47 1.43 11.07
N ARG A 106 -3.87 1.80 12.21
CA ARG A 106 -3.86 3.19 12.68
C ARG A 106 -3.07 4.14 11.79
N LEU A 107 -1.99 3.67 11.14
CA LEU A 107 -1.25 4.47 10.17
C LEU A 107 -2.12 4.81 8.97
N LEU A 108 -2.84 3.84 8.42
CA LEU A 108 -3.71 4.02 7.25
C LEU A 108 -4.93 4.90 7.57
N SER A 109 -5.33 4.95 8.83
CA SER A 109 -6.41 5.82 9.33
C SER A 109 -5.90 7.17 9.87
N ASN A 110 -4.61 7.48 9.75
CA ASN A 110 -4.01 8.68 10.30
C ASN A 110 -4.22 9.87 9.36
N ASN A 111 -5.09 10.82 9.73
CA ASN A 111 -5.34 12.03 8.95
C ASN A 111 -4.10 12.93 8.74
N ASN A 112 -3.05 12.76 9.55
CA ASN A 112 -1.78 13.47 9.35
C ASN A 112 -0.92 12.85 8.23
N VAL A 113 -1.33 11.71 7.67
CA VAL A 113 -0.72 11.08 6.50
C VAL A 113 -1.66 11.27 5.32
N SER A 114 -1.39 12.29 4.51
CA SER A 114 -2.12 12.52 3.27
C SER A 114 -1.38 11.81 2.13
N PRO A 115 -1.98 10.82 1.46
CA PRO A 115 -1.41 10.21 0.27
C PRO A 115 -1.03 11.29 -0.75
N TRP A 116 -1.88 12.30 -0.94
CA TRP A 116 -1.68 13.39 -1.90
C TRP A 116 -0.41 14.20 -1.63
N LEU A 117 -0.12 14.54 -0.37
CA LEU A 117 1.09 15.28 0.00
C LEU A 117 2.35 14.43 -0.19
N LEU A 118 2.30 13.16 0.22
CA LEU A 118 3.41 12.22 0.00
C LEU A 118 3.68 12.03 -1.49
N PHE A 119 2.63 12.09 -2.29
CA PHE A 119 2.69 11.81 -3.71
C PHE A 119 3.34 12.92 -4.52
N ASP A 120 3.05 14.19 -4.22
CA ASP A 120 3.76 15.32 -4.84
C ASP A 120 5.28 15.26 -4.55
N ALA A 121 5.65 14.96 -3.30
CA ALA A 121 7.06 14.78 -2.95
C ALA A 121 7.69 13.57 -3.67
N TRP A 122 6.95 12.46 -3.78
CA TRP A 122 7.37 11.27 -4.53
C TRP A 122 7.61 11.57 -6.01
N VAL A 123 6.69 12.29 -6.67
CA VAL A 123 6.83 12.67 -8.08
C VAL A 123 8.10 13.50 -8.28
N ARG A 124 8.32 14.52 -7.44
CA ARG A 124 9.52 15.36 -7.50
C ARG A 124 10.79 14.54 -7.33
N PHE A 125 10.78 13.58 -6.40
CA PHE A 125 11.90 12.68 -6.17
C PHE A 125 12.17 11.78 -7.39
N VAL A 126 11.13 11.17 -7.96
CA VAL A 126 11.27 10.24 -9.10
C VAL A 126 11.69 10.97 -10.38
N VAL A 127 11.07 12.12 -10.67
CA VAL A 127 11.38 12.97 -11.83
C VAL A 127 12.79 13.54 -11.71
N GLY A 128 13.17 14.01 -10.52
CA GLY A 128 14.49 14.60 -10.27
C GLY A 128 14.76 15.81 -11.17
N PRO A 129 16.03 16.04 -11.59
CA PRO A 129 16.42 17.19 -12.40
C PRO A 129 16.27 16.96 -13.92
N ARG A 130 15.46 15.98 -14.36
CA ARG A 130 15.36 15.62 -15.78
C ARG A 130 14.62 16.72 -16.55
N GLU A 131 15.20 17.16 -17.66
CA GLU A 131 14.59 18.14 -18.57
C GLU A 131 13.53 17.50 -19.48
N GLU A 132 13.68 16.21 -19.78
CA GLU A 132 12.77 15.45 -20.64
C GLU A 132 12.35 14.14 -19.98
N LEU A 133 11.08 13.76 -20.16
CA LEU A 133 10.48 12.55 -19.61
C LEU A 133 9.78 11.76 -20.69
N LEU A 134 10.06 10.45 -20.76
CA LEU A 134 9.22 9.50 -21.48
C LEU A 134 8.21 8.92 -20.49
N VAL A 135 6.92 9.09 -20.77
CA VAL A 135 5.84 8.62 -19.91
C VAL A 135 4.91 7.68 -20.67
N ALA A 136 4.48 6.61 -20.01
CA ALA A 136 3.36 5.79 -20.45
C ALA A 136 2.09 6.25 -19.74
N LEU A 137 1.01 6.38 -20.51
CA LEU A 137 -0.32 6.73 -20.01
C LEU A 137 -1.23 5.52 -20.20
N ASP A 138 -2.02 5.20 -19.18
CA ASP A 138 -2.98 4.11 -19.17
C ASP A 138 -4.27 4.52 -18.46
N TRP A 139 -5.45 4.11 -18.93
CA TRP A 139 -6.71 4.37 -18.25
C TRP A 139 -7.12 3.14 -17.45
N THR A 140 -7.40 3.32 -16.16
CA THR A 140 -7.89 2.25 -15.29
C THR A 140 -9.27 2.61 -14.75
N GLU A 141 -10.23 1.72 -14.95
CA GLU A 141 -11.59 1.85 -14.40
C GLU A 141 -11.73 1.03 -13.12
N PHE A 142 -12.44 1.58 -12.14
CA PHE A 142 -12.74 0.95 -10.87
C PHE A 142 -14.25 0.72 -10.76
N ASP A 143 -14.68 -0.54 -10.88
CA ASP A 143 -16.09 -0.97 -10.97
C ASP A 143 -16.98 -0.49 -9.81
N VAL A 144 -16.43 -0.33 -8.60
CA VAL A 144 -17.25 -0.09 -7.40
C VAL A 144 -17.80 1.34 -7.34
N ASP A 145 -17.07 2.32 -7.91
CA ASP A 145 -17.38 3.74 -7.76
C ASP A 145 -17.50 4.50 -9.10
N ASP A 146 -17.63 3.78 -10.23
CA ASP A 146 -17.64 4.32 -11.61
C ASP A 146 -16.50 5.34 -11.84
N HIS A 147 -15.36 5.04 -11.22
CA HIS A 147 -14.22 5.94 -11.19
C HIS A 147 -13.22 5.48 -12.25
N ALA A 148 -12.92 6.33 -13.22
CA ALA A 148 -11.81 6.14 -14.15
C ALA A 148 -10.62 7.01 -13.74
N THR A 149 -9.44 6.42 -13.59
CA THR A 149 -8.22 7.16 -13.30
C THR A 149 -7.16 6.90 -14.37
N LEU A 150 -6.58 7.97 -14.92
CA LEU A 150 -5.52 7.91 -15.93
C LEU A 150 -4.15 7.69 -15.29
N ALA A 151 -3.66 6.48 -15.16
CA ALA A 151 -2.31 6.24 -14.67
C ALA A 151 -1.21 6.79 -15.60
N LEU A 152 -0.17 7.35 -15.00
CA LEU A 152 1.01 7.95 -15.60
C LEU A 152 2.24 7.27 -15.01
N TYR A 153 3.07 6.70 -15.87
CA TYR A 153 4.28 5.98 -15.48
C TYR A 153 5.50 6.60 -16.14
N LEU A 154 6.53 6.94 -15.36
CA LEU A 154 7.83 7.33 -15.88
C LEU A 154 8.55 6.10 -16.42
N ILE A 155 8.91 6.13 -17.69
CA ILE A 155 9.77 5.10 -18.28
C ILE A 155 11.23 5.46 -17.96
N THR A 156 11.83 4.66 -17.10
CA THR A 156 13.25 4.81 -16.74
C THR A 156 14.16 4.26 -17.83
N ARG A 157 15.42 4.72 -17.88
CA ARG A 157 16.42 4.27 -18.87
C ARG A 157 16.67 2.74 -18.87
N HIS A 158 16.39 2.07 -17.75
CA HIS A 158 16.51 0.61 -17.61
C HIS A 158 15.22 -0.13 -17.96
N GLY A 159 14.26 0.52 -18.63
CA GLY A 159 13.03 -0.09 -19.11
C GLY A 159 11.95 -0.34 -18.05
N ARG A 160 12.11 0.19 -16.83
CA ARG A 160 11.08 0.08 -15.78
C ARG A 160 10.09 1.23 -15.89
N ALA A 161 8.80 0.91 -15.82
CA ALA A 161 7.71 1.85 -15.64
C ALA A 161 7.53 2.14 -14.14
N THR A 162 7.95 3.33 -13.70
CA THR A 162 7.80 3.78 -12.32
C THR A 162 6.53 4.61 -12.21
N PRO A 163 5.58 4.28 -11.31
CA PRO A 163 4.34 5.04 -11.19
C PRO A 163 4.62 6.47 -10.73
N LEU A 164 4.10 7.44 -11.49
CA LEU A 164 4.15 8.86 -11.18
C LEU A 164 2.84 9.38 -10.64
N ARG A 165 1.67 9.04 -11.21
CA ARG A 165 0.33 9.56 -10.81
C ARG A 165 -0.80 8.84 -11.50
N ALA A 166 -2.02 8.97 -10.98
CA ALA A 166 -3.20 9.08 -11.83
C ALA A 166 -3.94 10.40 -11.53
N PRO A 167 -4.31 11.26 -12.51
CA PRO A 167 -4.93 12.53 -12.25
C PRO A 167 -6.31 12.29 -11.65
N ASN A 168 -6.51 12.84 -10.46
CA ASN A 168 -7.83 12.90 -9.86
C ASN A 168 -8.59 14.07 -10.52
N ASN A 169 -9.76 13.78 -11.08
CA ASN A 169 -10.70 14.74 -11.68
C ASN A 169 -11.58 15.41 -10.61
N SER A 170 -11.04 15.76 -9.44
CA SER A 170 -11.76 16.60 -8.49
C SER A 170 -11.22 18.03 -8.58
N PRO A 171 -12.01 19.02 -9.03
CA PRO A 171 -11.60 20.41 -8.94
C PRO A 171 -11.36 20.80 -7.47
N PRO A 172 -10.48 21.76 -7.17
CA PRO A 172 -10.38 22.31 -5.82
C PRO A 172 -11.77 22.83 -5.42
N THR A 173 -12.42 22.19 -4.46
CA THR A 173 -13.68 22.63 -3.88
C THR A 173 -13.45 23.89 -3.06
N SER A 174 -13.24 25.02 -3.74
CA SER A 174 -13.25 26.38 -3.21
C SER A 174 -12.99 27.32 -4.38
N LEU A 175 -14.05 27.75 -5.08
CA LEU A 175 -14.27 29.07 -5.68
C LEU A 175 -15.41 28.95 -6.69
N GLU A 176 -16.31 29.94 -6.67
CA GLU A 176 -17.50 30.12 -7.52
C GLU A 176 -18.80 29.45 -7.07
N ARG A 177 -19.42 30.04 -6.03
CA ARG A 177 -20.86 30.34 -6.12
C ARG A 177 -20.98 31.76 -6.68
N PRO A 178 -21.62 31.99 -7.84
CA PRO A 178 -22.13 33.31 -8.15
C PRO A 178 -23.32 33.60 -7.23
N LEU A 179 -23.38 34.83 -6.73
CA LEU A 179 -24.59 35.39 -6.14
C LEU A 179 -25.69 35.40 -7.20
N ALA A 180 -26.77 34.66 -6.93
CA ALA A 180 -28.12 34.92 -7.43
C ALA A 180 -29.10 34.36 -6.40
#